data_AF-T1IAH2-F1
#
_entry.id   AF-T1IAH2-F1
#
_cell.length_a   1.000
_cell.length_b   1.000
_cell.length_c   1.000
_cell.angle_alpha   90.00
_cell.angle_beta   90.00
_cell.angle_gamma   90.00
#
_symmetry.space_group_name_H-M   'P 1'
#
loop_
_entity.id
_entity.type
_entity.pdbx_description
1 polymer ?
#
loop_
_entity_poly.entity_id
_entity_poly.type
_entity_poly.pdbx_seq_one_letter_code
_entity_poly.pdbx_strand_id
1 'polypeptide(L)'
;MIIFNYRTDLAERVLKCSHTVAERAVKLNADVDDSKFNVINHGDIWISNLLFKYDDYEKKPLSVKFVDFQLSHYQTLGWDLAYFLYTSLLGDFRRKHYKELVNDYLIALRETLLMYGYPEHEVPTLDDVYKDLERVNLYSFIICTLTHPIMTMPLEHTYSLNEGLQPEIYENCGYNLDVFRGSYKEELGPDILNFAKLGTLLVLQFNLK
;
A
#
# COMPACT_ATOMS: atom_id res chain seq x y z
N MET A 1 -1.51 19.31 27.29
CA MET A 1 -1.25 19.41 25.84
C MET A 1 0.23 19.12 25.62
N ILE A 2 0.58 17.84 25.41
CA ILE A 2 1.99 17.42 25.25
C ILE A 2 2.34 17.62 23.77
N ILE A 3 3.16 18.63 23.50
CA ILE A 3 3.76 18.84 22.18
C ILE A 3 4.90 17.82 22.09
N PHE A 4 4.63 16.65 21.53
CA PHE A 4 5.68 15.71 21.17
C PHE A 4 6.57 16.37 20.10
N ASN A 5 7.88 16.36 20.31
CA ASN A 5 8.85 16.67 19.27
C ASN A 5 8.87 15.48 18.29
N TYR A 6 7.86 15.41 17.41
CA TYR A 6 7.47 14.23 16.64
C TYR A 6 8.52 13.67 15.66
N ARG A 7 9.63 14.37 15.38
CA ARG A 7 10.52 14.01 14.25
C ARG A 7 11.64 13.03 14.58
N THR A 8 12.33 13.15 15.71
CA THR A 8 13.46 12.26 16.06
C THR A 8 13.02 11.00 16.80
N ASP A 9 12.06 11.12 17.73
CA ASP A 9 11.52 9.97 18.48
C ASP A 9 10.87 8.92 17.55
N LEU A 10 10.21 9.37 16.47
CA LEU A 10 9.49 8.46 15.59
C LEU A 10 10.42 7.53 14.80
N ALA A 11 11.50 8.07 14.23
CA ALA A 11 12.46 7.28 13.47
C ALA A 11 13.15 6.23 14.36
N GLU A 12 13.54 6.61 15.57
CA GLU A 12 14.10 5.67 16.56
C GLU A 12 13.10 4.59 16.96
N ARG A 13 11.82 4.93 17.11
CA ARG A 13 10.77 3.95 17.42
C ARG A 13 10.54 2.96 16.29
N VAL A 14 10.48 3.43 15.04
CA VAL A 14 10.38 2.54 13.86
C VAL A 14 11.61 1.63 13.79
N LEU A 15 12.82 2.18 13.98
CA LEU A 15 14.06 1.40 13.98
C LEU A 15 14.06 0.32 15.06
N LYS A 16 13.62 0.63 16.28
CA LYS A 16 13.53 -0.35 17.38
C LYS A 16 12.58 -1.51 17.08
N CYS A 17 11.58 -1.29 16.24
CA CYS A 17 10.55 -2.28 15.95
C CYS A 17 10.72 -2.95 14.57
N SER A 18 11.71 -2.53 13.79
CA SER A 18 11.96 -2.99 12.41
C SER A 18 12.05 -4.51 12.29
N HIS A 19 12.69 -5.16 13.27
CA HIS A 19 12.83 -6.61 13.34
C HIS A 19 11.50 -7.37 13.45
N THR A 20 10.42 -6.71 13.89
CA THR A 20 9.08 -7.32 14.01
C THR A 20 8.18 -7.03 12.81
N VAL A 21 8.55 -6.09 11.94
CA VAL A 21 7.69 -5.64 10.84
C VAL A 21 7.41 -6.77 9.87
N ALA A 22 8.43 -7.54 9.49
CA ALA A 22 8.28 -8.67 8.58
C ALA A 22 7.38 -9.78 9.16
N GLU A 23 7.61 -10.19 10.41
CA GLU A 23 6.79 -11.20 11.09
C GLU A 23 5.32 -10.75 11.18
N ARG A 24 5.07 -9.50 11.54
CA ARG A 24 3.72 -8.94 11.63
C ARG A 24 3.05 -8.83 10.28
N ALA A 25 3.78 -8.48 9.23
CA ALA A 25 3.25 -8.45 7.87
C ALA A 25 2.85 -9.85 7.39
N VAL A 26 3.69 -10.85 7.65
CA VAL A 26 3.40 -12.26 7.36
C VAL A 26 2.17 -12.73 8.14
N LYS A 27 2.09 -12.40 9.43
CA LYS A 27 0.94 -12.75 10.26
C LYS A 27 -0.34 -12.07 9.77
N LEU A 28 -0.27 -10.79 9.42
CA LEU A 28 -1.40 -10.04 8.86
C LEU A 28 -1.91 -10.67 7.56
N ASN A 29 -1.00 -11.14 6.69
CA ASN A 29 -1.36 -11.84 5.46
C ASN A 29 -1.97 -13.24 5.71
N ALA A 30 -1.50 -13.94 6.74
CA ALA A 30 -1.97 -15.29 7.05
C ALA A 30 -3.33 -15.31 7.81
N ASP A 31 -3.66 -14.23 8.51
CA ASP A 31 -4.85 -14.13 9.38
C ASP A 31 -6.08 -13.63 8.60
N VAL A 32 -6.64 -14.52 7.78
CA VAL A 32 -7.89 -14.27 7.05
C VAL A 32 -9.06 -14.39 8.01
N ASP A 33 -9.87 -13.32 8.09
CA ASP A 33 -11.10 -13.31 8.88
C ASP A 33 -12.30 -13.62 7.97
N ASP A 34 -12.72 -14.89 7.96
CA ASP A 34 -13.83 -15.38 7.12
C ASP A 34 -15.19 -14.77 7.51
N SER A 35 -15.29 -14.04 8.62
CA SER A 35 -16.51 -13.30 8.98
C SER A 35 -16.66 -11.97 8.23
N LYS A 36 -15.65 -11.58 7.43
CA LYS A 36 -15.60 -10.32 6.67
C LYS A 36 -15.80 -10.56 5.18
N PHE A 37 -16.07 -9.46 4.47
CA PHE A 37 -16.15 -9.46 3.03
C PHE A 37 -14.74 -9.59 2.44
N ASN A 38 -14.36 -10.81 2.08
CA ASN A 38 -13.08 -11.12 1.45
C ASN A 38 -13.23 -11.30 -0.06
N VAL A 39 -12.23 -10.86 -0.80
CA VAL A 39 -12.13 -10.93 -2.26
C VAL A 39 -10.85 -11.63 -2.67
N ILE A 40 -10.78 -12.04 -3.94
CA ILE A 40 -9.51 -12.43 -4.56
C ILE A 40 -8.82 -11.14 -4.98
N ASN A 41 -7.76 -10.78 -4.25
CA ASN A 41 -6.88 -9.67 -4.57
C ASN A 41 -5.89 -10.09 -5.66
N HIS A 42 -5.55 -9.15 -6.54
CA HIS A 42 -4.47 -9.24 -7.50
C HIS A 42 -3.11 -9.42 -6.80
N GLY A 43 -2.89 -8.68 -5.71
CA GLY A 43 -1.71 -8.75 -4.85
C GLY A 43 -0.49 -7.96 -5.32
N ASP A 44 -0.41 -7.65 -6.62
CA ASP A 44 0.59 -6.73 -7.19
C ASP A 44 -0.05 -5.68 -8.12
N ILE A 45 -1.03 -4.93 -7.61
CA ILE A 45 -1.82 -3.99 -8.41
C ILE A 45 -1.20 -2.59 -8.47
N TRP A 46 -0.38 -2.34 -9.48
CA TRP A 46 0.22 -1.02 -9.72
C TRP A 46 0.17 -0.62 -11.18
N ILE A 47 0.42 0.66 -11.48
CA ILE A 47 0.23 1.23 -12.82
C ILE A 47 0.95 0.47 -13.94
N SER A 48 2.11 -0.15 -13.66
CA SER A 48 2.86 -0.94 -14.65
C SER A 48 2.20 -2.28 -14.99
N ASN A 49 1.37 -2.81 -14.09
CA ASN A 49 0.58 -4.03 -14.29
C ASN A 49 -0.83 -3.72 -14.86
N LEU A 50 -1.08 -2.47 -15.25
CA LEU A 50 -2.31 -2.02 -15.90
C LEU A 50 -2.07 -1.71 -17.37
N LEU A 51 -2.69 -2.49 -18.24
CA LEU A 51 -2.68 -2.23 -19.68
C LEU A 51 -3.92 -1.40 -20.06
N PHE A 52 -3.69 -0.16 -20.45
CA PHE A 52 -4.74 0.75 -20.90
C PHE A 52 -4.90 0.68 -22.42
N LYS A 53 -6.14 0.47 -22.87
CA LYS A 53 -6.52 0.71 -24.27
C LYS A 53 -6.96 2.16 -24.38
N TYR A 54 -6.39 2.90 -25.31
CA TYR A 54 -6.76 4.29 -25.57
C TYR A 54 -7.57 4.41 -26.84
N ASP A 55 -8.38 5.47 -26.93
CA ASP A 55 -8.93 5.88 -28.21
C ASP A 55 -7.82 6.44 -29.12
N ASP A 56 -8.08 6.45 -30.43
CA ASP A 56 -7.11 6.93 -31.42
C ASP A 56 -7.05 8.46 -31.52
N TYR A 57 -8.06 9.18 -31.02
CA TYR A 57 -8.31 10.61 -31.28
C TYR A 57 -8.02 11.53 -30.08
N GLU A 58 -8.72 11.36 -28.97
CA GLU A 58 -8.61 12.14 -27.73
C GLU A 58 -7.61 11.54 -26.72
N LYS A 59 -7.04 10.36 -27.02
CA LYS A 59 -6.12 9.62 -26.14
C LYS A 59 -6.71 9.37 -24.74
N LYS A 60 -8.03 9.19 -24.64
CA LYS A 60 -8.68 8.82 -23.39
C LYS A 60 -8.64 7.30 -23.22
N PRO A 61 -8.47 6.81 -21.97
CA PRO A 61 -8.53 5.37 -21.70
C PRO A 61 -9.97 4.87 -21.92
N LEU A 62 -10.11 3.86 -22.79
CA LEU A 62 -11.37 3.19 -23.11
C LEU A 62 -11.60 1.95 -22.26
N SER A 63 -10.54 1.22 -21.93
CA SER A 63 -10.61 0.03 -21.09
C SER A 63 -9.27 -0.25 -20.43
N VAL A 64 -9.30 -0.99 -19.33
CA VAL A 64 -8.10 -1.45 -18.61
C VAL A 64 -8.09 -2.99 -18.55
N LYS A 65 -6.90 -3.59 -18.63
CA LYS A 65 -6.68 -5.02 -18.39
C LYS A 65 -5.53 -5.19 -17.40
N PHE A 66 -5.74 -6.02 -16.39
CA PHE A 66 -4.72 -6.35 -15.41
C PHE A 66 -3.85 -7.50 -15.93
N VAL A 67 -2.57 -7.47 -15.59
CA VAL A 67 -1.59 -8.52 -15.90
C VAL A 67 -0.72 -8.82 -14.69
N ASP A 68 -0.01 -9.94 -14.71
CA ASP A 68 0.90 -10.38 -13.65
C ASP A 68 0.22 -10.69 -12.30
N PHE A 69 -0.47 -11.82 -12.26
CA PHE A 69 -1.21 -12.32 -11.09
C PHE A 69 -0.35 -13.17 -10.14
N GLN A 70 0.97 -12.97 -10.12
CA GLN A 70 1.88 -13.84 -9.36
C GLN A 70 1.70 -13.78 -7.83
N LEU A 71 1.11 -12.70 -7.32
CA LEU A 71 0.86 -12.49 -5.88
C LEU A 71 -0.62 -12.58 -5.49
N SER A 72 -1.49 -13.12 -6.36
CA SER A 72 -2.92 -13.16 -6.08
C SER A 72 -3.26 -14.02 -4.86
N HIS A 73 -4.14 -13.51 -4.00
CA HIS A 73 -4.47 -14.13 -2.71
C HIS A 73 -5.88 -13.73 -2.24
N TYR A 74 -6.43 -14.48 -1.29
CA TYR A 74 -7.78 -14.24 -0.76
C TYR A 74 -7.71 -13.47 0.56
N GLN A 75 -8.24 -12.24 0.59
CA GLN A 75 -8.27 -11.40 1.78
C GLN A 75 -9.24 -10.22 1.61
N THR A 76 -9.27 -9.27 2.56
CA THR A 76 -10.11 -8.07 2.46
C THR A 76 -9.75 -7.26 1.20
N LEU A 77 -10.72 -6.50 0.69
CA LEU A 77 -10.51 -5.56 -0.43
C LEU A 77 -9.46 -4.48 -0.13
N GLY A 78 -9.18 -4.25 1.15
CA GLY A 78 -8.24 -3.24 1.61
C GLY A 78 -6.83 -3.46 1.07
N TRP A 79 -6.42 -4.71 0.81
CA TRP A 79 -5.07 -5.04 0.32
C TRP A 79 -4.75 -4.40 -1.02
N ASP A 80 -5.53 -4.71 -2.06
CA ASP A 80 -5.31 -4.13 -3.40
C ASP A 80 -5.59 -2.62 -3.42
N LEU A 81 -6.63 -2.16 -2.72
CA LEU A 81 -6.98 -0.75 -2.68
C LEU A 81 -5.85 0.08 -2.04
N ALA A 82 -5.33 -0.35 -0.88
CA ALA A 82 -4.21 0.31 -0.25
C ALA A 82 -2.96 0.27 -1.13
N TYR A 83 -2.63 -0.90 -1.71
CA TYR A 83 -1.45 -1.04 -2.55
C TYR A 83 -1.49 -0.08 -3.74
N PHE A 84 -2.61 -0.04 -4.47
CA PHE A 84 -2.76 0.85 -5.61
C PHE A 84 -2.67 2.33 -5.22
N LEU A 85 -3.37 2.75 -4.16
CA LEU A 85 -3.38 4.13 -3.69
C LEU A 85 -1.96 4.62 -3.35
N TYR A 86 -1.16 3.78 -2.69
CA TYR A 86 0.18 4.18 -2.24
C TYR A 86 1.28 3.99 -3.30
N THR A 87 1.12 3.09 -4.27
CA THR A 87 2.16 2.84 -5.29
C THR A 87 1.97 3.64 -6.58
N SER A 88 0.72 3.91 -6.96
CA SER A 88 0.37 4.35 -8.32
C SER A 88 -0.14 5.79 -8.42
N LEU A 89 -0.32 6.46 -7.27
CA LEU A 89 -0.78 7.85 -7.21
C LEU A 89 0.28 8.76 -6.60
N LEU A 90 0.34 10.01 -7.08
CA LEU A 90 1.14 11.05 -6.45
C LEU A 90 0.64 11.31 -5.02
N GLY A 91 1.56 11.42 -4.05
CA GLY A 91 1.21 11.53 -2.64
C GLY A 91 0.25 12.69 -2.31
N ASP A 92 0.49 13.88 -2.87
CA ASP A 92 -0.38 15.04 -2.66
C ASP A 92 -1.77 14.85 -3.26
N PHE A 93 -1.84 14.26 -4.46
CA PHE A 93 -3.11 13.94 -5.10
C PHE A 93 -3.90 12.92 -4.28
N ARG A 94 -3.26 11.81 -3.90
CA ARG A 94 -3.86 10.78 -3.04
C ARG A 94 -4.40 11.39 -1.75
N ARG A 95 -3.60 12.17 -1.01
CA ARG A 95 -4.03 12.78 0.26
C ARG A 95 -5.23 13.70 0.09
N LYS A 96 -5.21 14.52 -0.96
CA LYS A 96 -6.29 15.47 -1.25
C LYS A 96 -7.59 14.77 -1.64
N HIS A 97 -7.51 13.70 -2.41
CA HIS A 97 -8.65 13.01 -3.02
C HIS A 97 -8.97 11.65 -2.37
N TYR A 98 -8.34 11.30 -1.23
CA TYR A 98 -8.42 9.96 -0.63
C TYR A 98 -9.85 9.47 -0.44
N LYS A 99 -10.72 10.32 0.10
CA LYS A 99 -12.12 9.97 0.35
C LYS A 99 -12.93 9.76 -0.93
N GLU A 100 -12.65 10.56 -1.96
CA GLU A 100 -13.29 10.46 -3.27
C GLU A 100 -12.86 9.15 -3.94
N LEU A 101 -11.56 8.84 -3.95
CA LEU A 101 -11.01 7.61 -4.53
C LEU A 101 -11.57 6.33 -3.86
N VAL A 102 -11.67 6.32 -2.53
CA VAL A 102 -12.25 5.20 -1.78
C VAL A 102 -13.75 5.05 -2.08
N ASN A 103 -14.46 6.16 -2.21
CA ASN A 103 -15.88 6.15 -2.58
C ASN A 103 -16.09 5.67 -4.03
N ASP A 104 -15.25 6.10 -4.97
CA ASP A 104 -15.30 5.67 -6.36
C ASP A 104 -15.04 4.18 -6.50
N TYR A 105 -14.08 3.63 -5.73
CA TYR A 105 -13.86 2.20 -5.63
C TYR A 105 -15.12 1.46 -5.16
N LEU A 106 -15.78 1.95 -4.10
CA LEU A 106 -16.99 1.33 -3.57
C LEU A 106 -18.15 1.36 -4.57
N ILE A 107 -18.33 2.48 -5.28
CA ILE A 107 -19.35 2.59 -6.33
C ILE A 107 -19.10 1.54 -7.41
N ALA A 108 -17.87 1.46 -7.94
CA ALA A 108 -17.52 0.48 -8.95
C ALA A 108 -17.67 -0.97 -8.46
N LEU A 109 -17.27 -1.25 -7.21
CA LEU A 109 -17.45 -2.57 -6.58
C LEU A 109 -18.93 -2.93 -6.48
N ARG A 110 -19.76 -2.03 -5.95
CA ARG A 110 -21.21 -2.24 -5.79
C ARG A 110 -21.86 -2.50 -7.15
N GLU A 111 -21.63 -1.63 -8.13
CA GLU A 111 -22.19 -1.78 -9.48
C GLU A 111 -21.80 -3.12 -10.10
N THR A 112 -20.55 -3.53 -9.97
CA THR A 112 -20.04 -4.80 -10.49
C THR A 112 -20.69 -5.99 -9.78
N LEU A 113 -20.75 -5.99 -8.44
CA LEU A 113 -21.37 -7.06 -7.66
C LEU A 113 -22.85 -7.23 -8.00
N LEU A 114 -23.60 -6.13 -8.04
CA LEU A 114 -25.03 -6.16 -8.38
C LEU A 114 -25.26 -6.64 -9.82
N MET A 115 -24.41 -6.25 -10.77
CA MET A 115 -24.47 -6.72 -12.15
C MET A 115 -24.35 -8.25 -12.27
N TYR A 116 -23.56 -8.88 -11.41
CA TYR A 116 -23.41 -10.35 -11.35
C TYR A 116 -24.39 -11.03 -10.38
N GLY A 117 -25.41 -10.33 -9.88
CA GLY A 117 -26.47 -10.90 -9.05
C GLY A 117 -26.08 -11.11 -7.59
N TYR A 118 -25.03 -10.44 -7.09
CA TYR A 118 -24.67 -10.48 -5.68
C TYR A 118 -25.76 -9.82 -4.83
N PRO A 119 -26.11 -10.35 -3.64
CA PRO A 119 -27.17 -9.78 -2.81
C PRO A 119 -26.83 -8.37 -2.32
N GLU A 120 -27.70 -7.38 -2.61
CA GLU A 120 -27.44 -5.97 -2.28
C GLU A 120 -27.19 -5.71 -0.79
N HIS A 121 -27.85 -6.48 0.08
CA HIS A 121 -27.71 -6.36 1.53
C HIS A 121 -26.40 -6.93 2.08
N GLU A 122 -25.63 -7.66 1.26
CA GLU A 122 -24.32 -8.20 1.60
C GLU A 122 -23.18 -7.36 1.00
N VAL A 123 -23.49 -6.37 0.15
CA VAL A 123 -22.47 -5.47 -0.41
C VAL A 123 -21.85 -4.61 0.70
N PRO A 124 -20.51 -4.48 0.75
CA PRO A 124 -19.84 -3.65 1.75
C PRO A 124 -20.37 -2.22 1.78
N THR A 125 -20.38 -1.61 2.96
CA THR A 125 -20.60 -0.18 3.12
C THR A 125 -19.29 0.59 3.03
N LEU A 126 -19.37 1.91 2.92
CA LEU A 126 -18.18 2.77 2.97
C LEU A 126 -17.44 2.64 4.31
N ASP A 127 -18.17 2.42 5.39
CA ASP A 127 -17.60 2.19 6.72
C ASP A 127 -16.84 0.85 6.77
N ASP A 128 -17.35 -0.20 6.13
CA ASP A 128 -16.64 -1.48 6.01
C ASP A 128 -15.34 -1.35 5.23
N VAL A 129 -15.35 -0.61 4.11
CA VAL A 129 -14.14 -0.33 3.33
C VAL A 129 -13.09 0.43 4.16
N TYR A 130 -13.50 1.42 4.95
CA TYR A 130 -12.56 2.13 5.82
C TYR A 130 -11.99 1.24 6.93
N LYS A 131 -12.80 0.36 7.51
CA LYS A 131 -12.34 -0.65 8.49
C LYS A 131 -11.34 -1.62 7.86
N ASP A 132 -11.56 -2.04 6.62
CA ASP A 132 -10.62 -2.88 5.90
C ASP A 132 -9.29 -2.16 5.64
N LEU A 133 -9.34 -0.89 5.23
CA LEU A 133 -8.15 -0.04 5.05
C LEU A 133 -7.41 0.20 6.38
N GLU A 134 -8.13 0.31 7.50
CA GLU A 134 -7.54 0.40 8.84
C GLU A 134 -6.87 -0.92 9.26
N ARG A 135 -7.50 -2.08 8.97
CA ARG A 135 -6.93 -3.41 9.25
C ARG A 135 -5.59 -3.61 8.53
N VAL A 136 -5.49 -3.15 7.29
CA VAL A 136 -4.26 -3.26 6.48
C VAL A 136 -3.33 -2.06 6.63
N ASN A 137 -3.52 -1.18 7.62
CA ASN A 137 -2.77 0.06 7.75
C ASN A 137 -1.25 -0.16 7.98
N LEU A 138 -0.86 -1.27 8.63
CA LEU A 138 0.54 -1.68 8.73
C LEU A 138 1.12 -2.06 7.35
N TYR A 139 0.33 -2.75 6.52
CA TYR A 139 0.71 -3.06 5.15
C TYR A 139 0.86 -1.79 4.31
N SER A 140 -0.08 -0.86 4.39
CA SER A 140 0.02 0.47 3.75
C SER A 140 1.30 1.20 4.15
N PHE A 141 1.67 1.15 5.44
CA PHE A 141 2.92 1.73 5.93
C PHE A 141 4.16 1.06 5.32
N ILE A 142 4.19 -0.27 5.24
CA ILE A 142 5.28 -1.03 4.62
C ILE A 142 5.43 -0.66 3.14
N ILE A 143 4.33 -0.66 2.39
CA ILE A 143 4.33 -0.30 0.97
C ILE A 143 4.80 1.13 0.78
N CYS A 144 4.28 2.06 1.58
CA CYS A 144 4.64 3.47 1.50
C CYS A 144 6.13 3.72 1.83
N THR A 145 6.74 2.93 2.72
CA THR A 145 8.11 3.17 3.21
C THR A 145 9.19 2.35 2.53
N LEU A 146 8.87 1.16 2.02
CA LEU A 146 9.84 0.25 1.43
C LEU A 146 9.62 0.09 -0.08
N THR A 147 8.38 -0.12 -0.50
CA THR A 147 8.06 -0.53 -1.88
C THR A 147 7.91 0.67 -2.83
N HIS A 148 7.15 1.69 -2.45
CA HIS A 148 6.92 2.88 -3.26
C HIS A 148 8.21 3.61 -3.71
N PRO A 149 9.22 3.89 -2.83
CA PRO A 149 10.44 4.57 -3.28
C PRO A 149 11.16 3.76 -4.34
N ILE A 150 11.16 2.43 -4.21
CA ILE A 150 11.81 1.54 -5.15
C ILE A 150 11.12 1.60 -6.52
N MET A 151 9.80 1.72 -6.53
CA MET A 151 8.99 1.72 -7.75
C MET A 151 8.99 3.06 -8.47
N THR A 152 9.23 4.18 -7.76
CA THR A 152 9.21 5.53 -8.34
C THR A 152 10.58 6.15 -8.55
N MET A 153 11.65 5.39 -8.33
CA MET A 153 13.01 5.92 -8.49
C MET A 153 13.34 6.24 -9.96
N PRO A 154 14.19 7.26 -10.21
CA PRO A 154 14.74 7.49 -11.54
C PRO A 154 15.42 6.24 -12.10
N LEU A 155 15.31 6.03 -13.42
CA LEU A 155 15.85 4.84 -14.10
C LEU A 155 17.35 4.62 -13.84
N GLU A 156 18.09 5.71 -13.68
CA GLU A 156 19.53 5.76 -13.36
C GLU A 156 19.89 5.25 -11.95
N HIS A 157 18.90 4.98 -11.10
CA HIS A 157 19.09 4.46 -9.75
C HIS A 157 18.43 3.10 -9.52
N THR A 158 17.90 2.47 -10.58
CA THR A 158 17.12 1.22 -10.56
C THR A 158 17.79 0.06 -9.85
N TYR A 159 16.96 -0.84 -9.32
CA TYR A 159 17.40 -2.09 -8.71
C TYR A 159 18.23 -2.92 -9.70
N SER A 160 19.45 -3.26 -9.28
CA SER A 160 20.31 -4.16 -10.02
C SER A 160 19.95 -5.60 -9.66
N LEU A 161 19.16 -6.25 -10.52
CA LEU A 161 18.82 -7.68 -10.40
C LEU A 161 20.06 -8.56 -10.22
N ASN A 162 21.15 -8.23 -10.90
CA ASN A 162 22.41 -8.97 -10.82
C ASN A 162 23.10 -8.83 -9.46
N GLU A 163 22.95 -7.70 -8.78
CA GLU A 163 23.53 -7.46 -7.45
C GLU A 163 22.67 -8.02 -6.34
N GLY A 164 21.35 -7.82 -6.39
CA GLY A 164 20.43 -8.27 -5.34
C GLY A 164 20.16 -9.79 -5.33
N LEU A 165 20.52 -10.51 -6.39
CA LEU A 165 20.47 -11.97 -6.44
C LEU A 165 21.79 -12.65 -6.04
N GLN A 166 22.84 -11.90 -5.68
CA GLN A 166 24.11 -12.51 -5.26
C GLN A 166 23.99 -13.12 -3.86
N PRO A 167 24.17 -14.44 -3.70
CA PRO A 167 23.94 -15.14 -2.43
C PRO A 167 24.95 -14.77 -1.32
N GLU A 168 26.02 -14.04 -1.67
CA GLU A 168 27.19 -13.82 -0.81
C GLU A 168 27.22 -12.44 -0.15
N ILE A 169 26.34 -11.51 -0.55
CA ILE A 169 26.36 -10.12 -0.05
C ILE A 169 25.00 -9.75 0.55
N TYR A 170 24.71 -10.27 1.75
CA TYR A 170 23.54 -9.84 2.55
C TYR A 170 23.56 -8.34 2.89
N GLU A 171 24.70 -7.66 2.75
CA GLU A 171 24.82 -6.20 2.94
C GLU A 171 24.38 -5.37 1.74
N ASN A 172 24.32 -5.96 0.54
CA ASN A 172 24.06 -5.23 -0.70
C ASN A 172 22.75 -5.72 -1.28
N CYS A 173 21.65 -5.11 -0.85
CA CYS A 173 20.30 -5.50 -1.21
C CYS A 173 19.92 -5.15 -2.67
N GLY A 174 20.88 -4.90 -3.57
CA GLY A 174 20.65 -4.53 -4.98
C GLY A 174 19.96 -3.18 -5.23
N TYR A 175 19.60 -2.46 -4.16
CA TYR A 175 18.94 -1.15 -4.21
C TYR A 175 19.93 -0.02 -3.98
N ASN A 176 19.77 1.07 -4.73
CA ASN A 176 20.41 2.33 -4.36
C ASN A 176 19.73 2.93 -3.12
N LEU A 177 20.38 2.86 -1.96
CA LEU A 177 19.88 3.41 -0.69
C LEU A 177 19.66 4.93 -0.72
N ASP A 178 20.25 5.66 -1.66
CA ASP A 178 20.00 7.09 -1.84
C ASP A 178 18.56 7.39 -2.25
N VAL A 179 17.78 6.39 -2.71
CA VAL A 179 16.35 6.54 -2.99
C VAL A 179 15.54 6.96 -1.76
N PHE A 180 16.00 6.60 -0.56
CA PHE A 180 15.36 6.98 0.70
C PHE A 180 15.81 8.37 1.19
N ARG A 181 16.69 9.06 0.46
CA ARG A 181 17.23 10.38 0.77
C ARG A 181 16.62 11.45 -0.14
N GLY A 182 16.92 12.72 0.12
CA GLY A 182 16.50 13.83 -0.74
C GLY A 182 14.98 14.10 -0.73
N SER A 183 14.41 14.39 -1.91
CA SER A 183 13.02 14.82 -2.08
C SER A 183 12.00 13.78 -1.59
N TYR A 184 12.31 12.49 -1.77
CA TYR A 184 11.40 11.42 -1.34
C TYR A 184 11.11 11.46 0.16
N LYS A 185 12.13 11.74 0.98
CA LYS A 185 11.96 11.91 2.43
C LYS A 185 11.01 13.06 2.77
N GLU A 186 11.03 14.14 2.00
CA GLU A 186 10.17 15.31 2.21
C GLU A 186 8.73 15.00 1.81
N GLU A 187 8.53 14.30 0.69
CA GLU A 187 7.23 13.88 0.17
C GLU A 187 6.51 12.87 1.07
N LEU A 188 7.27 11.98 1.70
CA LEU A 188 6.78 10.92 2.58
C LEU A 188 6.41 11.44 3.98
N GLY A 189 7.01 12.55 4.42
CA GLY A 189 6.85 13.11 5.76
C GLY A 189 5.39 13.23 6.23
N PRO A 190 4.47 13.80 5.42
CA PRO A 190 3.04 13.87 5.75
C PRO A 190 2.40 12.49 5.98
N ASP A 191 2.77 11.47 5.21
CA ASP A 191 2.19 10.13 5.34
C ASP A 191 2.68 9.43 6.60
N ILE A 192 3.97 9.53 6.91
CA ILE A 192 4.55 9.01 8.17
C ILE A 192 3.84 9.61 9.39
N LEU A 193 3.59 10.92 9.35
CA LEU A 193 2.85 11.60 10.42
C LEU A 193 1.40 11.12 10.50
N ASN A 194 0.76 10.81 9.36
CA ASN A 194 -0.58 10.25 9.34
C ASN A 194 -0.63 8.84 9.96
N PHE A 195 0.28 7.96 9.57
CA PHE A 195 0.42 6.62 10.17
C PHE A 195 0.70 6.70 11.68
N ALA A 196 1.52 7.66 12.12
CA ALA A 196 1.75 7.89 13.54
C ALA A 196 0.46 8.29 14.29
N LYS A 197 -0.35 9.19 13.71
CA LYS A 197 -1.63 9.64 14.29
C LYS A 197 -2.67 8.52 14.34
N LEU A 198 -2.71 7.65 13.33
CA LEU A 198 -3.59 6.49 13.28
C LEU A 198 -3.13 5.35 14.22
N GLY A 199 -2.04 5.53 14.96
CA GLY A 199 -1.53 4.53 15.88
C GLY A 199 -0.90 3.31 15.20
N THR A 200 -0.70 3.33 13.87
CA THR A 200 0.00 2.26 13.13
C THR A 200 1.35 1.96 13.74
N LEU A 201 2.04 3.02 14.20
CA LEU A 201 3.37 2.94 14.83
C LEU A 201 3.31 2.66 16.34
N LEU A 202 2.11 2.72 16.95
CA LEU A 202 1.87 2.21 18.30
C LEU A 202 1.70 0.69 18.28
N VAL A 203 1.14 0.11 17.21
CA VAL A 203 1.07 -1.35 17.02
C VAL A 203 2.48 -1.98 17.02
N LEU A 204 3.49 -1.22 16.58
CA LEU A 204 4.90 -1.61 16.62
C LEU A 204 5.49 -1.62 18.04
N GLN A 205 4.91 -0.90 19.00
CA GLN A 205 5.29 -0.98 20.40
C GLN A 205 4.43 -2.01 21.12
N PHE A 206 5.05 -3.03 21.73
CA PHE A 206 4.68 -3.66 23.01
C PHE A 206 5.32 -5.06 23.08
N ASN A 207 6.58 -5.08 23.55
CA ASN A 207 7.10 -5.97 24.58
C ASN A 207 8.56 -5.58 24.85
N LEU A 208 8.78 -4.38 25.38
CA LEU A 208 9.95 -4.15 26.21
C LEU A 208 9.59 -4.67 27.59
N LYS A 209 9.95 -5.93 27.87
CA LYS A 209 10.25 -6.34 29.24
C LYS A 209 11.71 -6.03 29.52
#